data_AF-A0A9W7ZLS2-F1
#
_entry.id   AF-A0A9W7ZLS2-F1
#
_cell.length_a   1.000
_cell.length_b   1.000
_cell.length_c   1.000
_cell.angle_alpha   90.00
_cell.angle_beta   90.00
_cell.angle_gamma   90.00
#
_symmetry.space_group_name_H-M   'P 1'
#
loop_
_entity.id
_entity.type
_entity.pdbx_description
1 polymer ?
#
loop_
_entity_poly.entity_id
_entity_poly.type
_entity_poly.pdbx_seq_one_letter_code
_entity_poly.pdbx_strand_id
1 'polypeptide(L)'
;MPSPPAAAPYDHVDTVFTADAVEFYPHDVAQRQRFVCATYYLTPESEATTSGPVATDGPEVNNRDQDSSDTDEQGTTATPAVAAERKRIGQLIVLDVVEASDQGDAKPPPPPSHPYRLREVERHDTVGVFDIKWCPHPIRGGKSLLGQAGADGTIRLYEAGSSPTTAITTAATPWLTETARYATDAGPGTFYLSLDWSNRLHHLANEPNADGEIKVVASRNDGHIDLLQLRPDGQLELTATWEAHNFEAWIAAFDYWSPTTVYTGGDDTKLKVWDTRTGGGGPDRPVIVNKSHQMGVCSIQSNPHVEHLLATGSYDEYVRLWDTRSMRQPIQETRTDGGVWRLKWHPTDPARILAASMHNGAHVIDYRPLSDGSKSNVPVTPDKLAGTNLIPVEDFTSAHRRSVITTWFTEHTSMAYGADWCYGFGERGSGEYPQAPTQSLVASCSFYDHALYLWQANYP
;
A
#
# COMPACT_ATOMS: atom_id res chain seq x y z
N MET A 1 9.79 30.50 1.02
CA MET A 1 9.18 30.64 -0.32
C MET A 1 7.68 30.42 -0.17
N PRO A 2 6.81 31.01 -1.01
CA PRO A 2 5.41 30.59 -1.06
C PRO A 2 5.34 29.08 -1.34
N SER A 3 4.39 28.38 -0.71
CA SER A 3 4.15 26.97 -1.00
C SER A 3 3.88 26.80 -2.49
N PRO A 4 4.47 25.79 -3.16
CA PRO A 4 4.14 25.51 -4.55
C PRO A 4 2.62 25.26 -4.66
N PRO A 5 1.98 25.67 -5.77
CA PRO A 5 0.55 25.43 -5.96
C PRO A 5 0.26 23.93 -5.90
N ALA A 6 -0.91 23.58 -5.36
CA ALA A 6 -1.37 22.19 -5.36
C ALA A 6 -1.50 21.68 -6.81
N ALA A 7 -1.15 20.41 -7.02
CA ALA A 7 -1.34 19.72 -8.27
C ALA A 7 -2.83 19.56 -8.56
N ALA A 8 -3.21 19.78 -9.81
CA ALA A 8 -4.57 19.57 -10.28
C ALA A 8 -4.77 18.12 -10.75
N PRO A 9 -5.99 17.57 -10.64
CA PRO A 9 -6.27 16.22 -11.09
C PRO A 9 -6.41 16.18 -12.61
N TYR A 10 -5.79 15.19 -13.25
CA TYR A 10 -5.95 14.90 -14.68
C TYR A 10 -7.26 14.20 -14.98
N ASP A 11 -7.56 13.17 -14.19
CA ASP A 11 -8.78 12.40 -14.29
C ASP A 11 -9.10 11.75 -12.95
N HIS A 12 -10.32 11.26 -12.80
CA HIS A 12 -10.74 10.49 -11.64
C HIS A 12 -11.75 9.39 -12.00
N VAL A 13 -11.78 8.36 -11.16
CA VAL A 13 -12.72 7.25 -11.19
C VAL A 13 -13.36 7.12 -9.80
N ASP A 14 -14.67 6.92 -9.79
CA ASP A 14 -15.41 6.49 -8.60
C ASP A 14 -15.20 4.97 -8.43
N THR A 15 -14.57 4.58 -7.32
CA THR A 15 -14.24 3.19 -7.02
C THR A 15 -15.43 2.40 -6.48
N VAL A 16 -16.56 3.06 -6.19
CA VAL A 16 -17.80 2.55 -5.56
C VAL A 16 -17.60 2.13 -4.11
N PHE A 17 -16.50 1.44 -3.81
CA PHE A 17 -16.04 1.05 -2.48
C PHE A 17 -14.91 1.97 -2.03
N THR A 18 -14.54 1.92 -0.74
CA THR A 18 -13.38 2.68 -0.26
C THR A 18 -12.12 2.13 -0.90
N ALA A 19 -11.15 2.97 -1.23
CA ALA A 19 -9.93 2.53 -1.89
C ALA A 19 -8.72 2.67 -0.95
N ASP A 20 -8.07 1.54 -0.70
CA ASP A 20 -7.08 1.41 0.39
C ASP A 20 -5.65 1.31 -0.15
N ALA A 21 -5.47 0.78 -1.37
CA ALA A 21 -4.16 0.60 -1.99
C ALA A 21 -4.19 0.77 -3.50
N VAL A 22 -3.08 1.30 -4.05
CA VAL A 22 -2.85 1.50 -5.49
C VAL A 22 -1.43 1.07 -5.79
N GLU A 23 -1.23 0.28 -6.84
CA GLU A 23 0.10 -0.17 -7.30
C GLU A 23 0.18 -0.14 -8.83
N PHE A 24 1.12 0.64 -9.37
CA PHE A 24 1.45 0.60 -10.79
C PHE A 24 2.16 -0.69 -11.15
N TYR A 25 1.84 -1.21 -12.34
CA TYR A 25 2.44 -2.42 -12.89
C TYR A 25 3.87 -2.13 -13.35
N PRO A 26 4.91 -2.77 -12.76
CA PRO A 26 6.29 -2.37 -13.00
C PRO A 26 6.97 -3.07 -14.20
N HIS A 27 6.31 -4.04 -14.85
CA HIS A 27 6.98 -4.99 -15.76
C HIS A 27 6.75 -4.77 -17.27
N ASP A 28 5.88 -3.83 -17.67
CA ASP A 28 5.60 -3.53 -19.10
C ASP A 28 5.39 -2.02 -19.36
N VAL A 29 6.22 -1.22 -18.69
CA VAL A 29 6.09 0.25 -18.63
C VAL A 29 6.30 0.94 -19.98
N ALA A 30 6.99 0.27 -20.91
CA ALA A 30 7.24 0.81 -22.26
C ALA A 30 6.01 0.72 -23.17
N GLN A 31 5.11 -0.25 -22.93
CA GLN A 31 3.94 -0.47 -23.78
C GLN A 31 2.68 0.15 -23.20
N ARG A 32 2.46 0.00 -21.89
CA ARG A 32 1.26 0.50 -21.22
C ARG A 32 1.52 0.93 -19.79
N GLN A 33 0.87 2.01 -19.41
CA GLN A 33 0.87 2.52 -18.04
C GLN A 33 -0.34 1.94 -17.31
N ARG A 34 -0.21 0.70 -16.84
CA ARG A 34 -1.27 -0.05 -16.15
C ARG A 34 -1.06 -0.03 -14.65
N PHE A 35 -2.13 -0.07 -13.88
CA PHE A 35 -2.08 -0.21 -12.43
C PHE A 35 -3.32 -0.89 -11.87
N VAL A 36 -3.25 -1.26 -10.59
CA VAL A 36 -4.35 -1.89 -9.86
C VAL A 36 -4.72 -1.00 -8.68
N CYS A 37 -6.02 -0.78 -8.49
CA CYS A 37 -6.60 -0.16 -7.31
C CYS A 37 -7.36 -1.24 -6.53
N ALA A 38 -7.06 -1.40 -5.25
CA ALA A 38 -7.71 -2.35 -4.37
C ALA A 38 -8.68 -1.64 -3.43
N THR A 39 -9.85 -2.24 -3.23
CA THR A 39 -10.94 -1.62 -2.48
C THR A 39 -11.40 -2.44 -1.29
N TYR A 40 -12.09 -1.77 -0.38
CA TYR A 40 -12.66 -2.34 0.84
C TYR A 40 -14.11 -1.85 1.02
N TYR A 41 -14.97 -2.73 1.50
CA TYR A 41 -16.34 -2.42 1.88
C TYR A 41 -16.80 -3.35 2.99
N LEU A 42 -17.36 -2.75 4.04
CA LEU A 42 -17.95 -3.48 5.15
C LEU A 42 -19.46 -3.44 5.03
N THR A 43 -20.08 -4.60 4.75
CA THR A 43 -21.52 -4.68 4.49
C THR A 43 -22.33 -4.12 5.67
N PRO A 44 -23.51 -3.52 5.41
CA PRO A 44 -24.44 -3.15 6.48
C PRO A 44 -24.84 -4.38 7.32
N GLU A 45 -25.27 -4.15 8.55
CA GLU A 45 -25.92 -5.19 9.35
C GLU A 45 -27.22 -5.60 8.65
N SER A 46 -27.49 -6.90 8.55
CA SER A 46 -28.78 -7.35 8.05
C SER A 46 -29.86 -6.91 9.05
N GLU A 47 -30.81 -6.07 8.64
CA GLU A 47 -32.01 -5.82 9.45
C GLU A 47 -32.68 -7.17 9.73
N ALA A 48 -32.69 -7.58 11.00
CA ALA A 48 -33.48 -8.72 11.41
C ALA A 48 -34.94 -8.40 11.04
N THR A 49 -35.51 -9.13 10.09
CA THR A 49 -36.91 -8.99 9.71
C THR A 49 -37.79 -9.29 10.92
N THR A 50 -38.14 -8.25 11.69
CA THR A 50 -39.24 -8.31 12.66
C THR A 50 -40.54 -8.15 11.88
N SER A 51 -40.93 -9.19 11.14
CA SER A 51 -42.32 -9.35 10.71
C SER A 51 -43.11 -9.96 11.87
N GLY A 52 -43.32 -9.18 12.93
CA GLY A 52 -44.36 -9.44 13.93
C GLY A 52 -45.62 -8.65 13.54
N PRO A 53 -46.84 -9.19 13.72
CA PRO A 53 -48.05 -8.50 13.32
C PRO A 53 -48.21 -7.21 14.15
N VAL A 54 -48.42 -6.10 13.45
CA VAL A 54 -48.80 -4.82 14.03
C VAL A 54 -50.17 -4.99 14.70
N ALA A 55 -50.18 -5.09 16.04
CA ALA A 55 -51.40 -4.96 16.81
C ALA A 55 -51.65 -3.47 17.09
N THR A 56 -52.82 -3.02 16.66
CA THR A 56 -53.36 -1.65 16.74
C THR A 56 -53.66 -1.20 18.17
N ASP A 57 -53.53 0.10 18.41
CA ASP A 57 -53.80 0.87 19.64
C ASP A 57 -55.14 0.59 20.36
N GLY A 58 -55.12 0.74 21.69
CA GLY A 58 -56.28 0.98 22.56
C GLY A 58 -55.87 1.49 23.96
N PRO A 59 -56.63 2.40 24.61
CA PRO A 59 -56.09 3.35 25.60
C PRO A 59 -56.24 2.98 27.10
N GLU A 60 -55.39 3.65 27.91
CA GLU A 60 -55.42 4.01 29.36
C GLU A 60 -56.20 3.19 30.41
N VAL A 61 -55.60 2.96 31.60
CA VAL A 61 -56.05 3.46 32.94
C VAL A 61 -55.10 2.97 34.07
N ASN A 62 -54.75 3.88 34.99
CA ASN A 62 -54.04 3.68 36.27
C ASN A 62 -54.85 2.87 37.32
N ASN A 63 -54.20 1.99 38.11
CA ASN A 63 -54.12 2.10 39.59
C ASN A 63 -53.43 0.91 40.30
N ARG A 64 -52.64 1.32 41.32
CA ARG A 64 -52.09 0.71 42.55
C ARG A 64 -52.48 -0.70 43.06
N ASP A 65 -51.42 -1.34 43.58
CA ASP A 65 -51.22 -2.11 44.82
C ASP A 65 -51.77 -3.55 45.03
N GLN A 66 -50.86 -4.37 45.59
CA GLN A 66 -50.98 -5.62 46.38
C GLN A 66 -50.86 -7.01 45.72
N ASP A 67 -49.67 -7.60 45.93
CA ASP A 67 -49.37 -8.83 46.67
C ASP A 67 -49.82 -10.24 46.19
N SER A 68 -48.82 -11.14 46.19
CA SER A 68 -48.84 -12.60 46.37
C SER A 68 -49.03 -13.59 45.20
N SER A 69 -48.15 -14.61 45.25
CA SER A 69 -48.21 -16.00 44.78
C SER A 69 -47.89 -16.38 43.33
N ASP A 70 -46.73 -17.05 43.21
CA ASP A 70 -46.40 -18.25 42.42
C ASP A 70 -47.35 -18.67 41.28
N THR A 71 -46.84 -18.56 40.05
CA THR A 71 -47.11 -19.51 38.98
C THR A 71 -45.86 -19.71 38.13
N ASP A 72 -45.42 -20.96 38.02
CA ASP A 72 -44.41 -21.46 37.10
C ASP A 72 -44.78 -21.13 35.65
N GLU A 73 -44.05 -20.21 35.02
CA GLU A 73 -44.00 -20.11 33.56
C GLU A 73 -42.64 -20.59 33.06
N GLN A 74 -42.69 -21.68 32.30
CA GLN A 74 -41.57 -22.24 31.56
C GLN A 74 -41.07 -21.21 30.56
N GLY A 75 -40.04 -20.47 30.97
CA GLY A 75 -39.24 -19.64 30.08
C GLY A 75 -38.61 -20.50 29.01
N THR A 76 -39.19 -20.48 27.82
CA THR A 76 -38.48 -20.87 26.59
C THR A 76 -37.29 -19.94 26.46
N THR A 77 -36.09 -20.44 26.76
CA THR A 77 -34.83 -19.74 26.47
C THR A 77 -34.76 -19.57 24.97
N ALA A 78 -35.20 -18.42 24.47
CA ALA A 78 -34.90 -17.99 23.12
C ALA A 78 -33.37 -17.91 23.00
N THR A 79 -32.79 -18.79 22.20
CA THR A 79 -31.40 -18.67 21.76
C THR A 79 -31.26 -17.28 21.17
N PRO A 80 -30.31 -16.43 21.62
CA PRO A 80 -30.13 -15.13 21.01
C PRO A 80 -29.85 -15.37 19.52
N ALA A 81 -30.60 -14.69 18.65
CA ALA A 81 -30.33 -14.69 17.23
C ALA A 81 -28.88 -14.22 17.06
N VAL A 82 -28.02 -15.12 16.55
CA VAL A 82 -26.65 -14.75 16.20
C VAL A 82 -26.77 -13.69 15.11
N ALA A 83 -26.46 -12.44 15.45
CA ALA A 83 -26.42 -11.35 14.47
C ALA A 83 -25.51 -11.80 13.33
N ALA A 84 -26.00 -11.71 12.08
CA ALA A 84 -25.21 -12.08 10.92
C ALA A 84 -23.93 -11.23 10.90
N GLU A 85 -22.77 -11.89 10.95
CA GLU A 85 -21.48 -11.20 10.96
C GLU A 85 -21.34 -10.35 9.68
N ARG A 86 -21.00 -9.07 9.85
CA ARG A 86 -20.76 -8.16 8.72
C ARG A 86 -19.64 -8.71 7.85
N LYS A 87 -19.86 -8.75 6.53
CA LYS A 87 -18.86 -9.24 5.58
C LYS A 87 -17.95 -8.10 5.14
N ARG A 88 -16.66 -8.39 5.03
CA ARG A 88 -15.66 -7.51 4.42
C ARG A 88 -15.42 -7.95 3.00
N ILE A 89 -15.95 -7.20 2.04
CA ILE A 89 -15.82 -7.46 0.60
C ILE A 89 -14.98 -6.36 -0.04
N GLY A 90 -14.45 -6.61 -1.22
CA GLY A 90 -13.58 -5.67 -1.91
C GLY A 90 -13.50 -6.00 -3.39
N GLN A 91 -12.76 -5.19 -4.13
CA GLN A 91 -12.54 -5.36 -5.55
C GLN A 91 -11.09 -5.03 -5.92
N LEU A 92 -10.56 -5.72 -6.93
CA LEU A 92 -9.36 -5.30 -7.64
C LEU A 92 -9.80 -4.67 -8.97
N ILE A 93 -9.58 -3.37 -9.11
CA ILE A 93 -9.89 -2.61 -10.33
C ILE A 93 -8.59 -2.44 -11.10
N VAL A 94 -8.53 -2.92 -12.33
CA VAL A 94 -7.36 -2.76 -13.21
C VAL A 94 -7.63 -1.61 -14.15
N LEU A 95 -6.71 -0.65 -14.20
CA LEU A 95 -6.84 0.55 -15.02
C LEU A 95 -5.61 0.75 -15.92
N ASP A 96 -5.85 1.27 -17.12
CA ASP A 96 -4.82 1.83 -17.99
C ASP A 96 -4.87 3.36 -17.92
N VAL A 97 -3.70 3.99 -17.92
CA VAL A 97 -3.56 5.41 -18.30
C VAL A 97 -3.43 5.47 -19.82
N VAL A 98 -4.37 6.16 -20.46
CA VAL A 98 -4.45 6.31 -21.92
C VAL A 98 -4.39 7.77 -22.34
N GLU A 99 -3.97 8.05 -23.58
CA GLU A 99 -4.03 9.40 -24.13
C GLU A 99 -5.48 9.82 -24.39
N ALA A 100 -5.78 11.07 -24.08
CA ALA A 100 -7.10 11.68 -24.23
C ALA A 100 -7.71 11.59 -25.64
N SER A 101 -6.87 11.46 -26.68
CA SER A 101 -7.29 11.37 -28.08
C SER A 101 -7.82 10.00 -28.49
N ASP A 102 -7.63 8.96 -27.65
CA ASP A 102 -8.19 7.64 -27.90
C ASP A 102 -9.71 7.65 -27.64
N GLN A 103 -10.48 7.96 -28.70
CA GLN A 103 -11.94 8.15 -28.73
C GLN A 103 -12.73 6.84 -28.50
N GLY A 104 -12.54 6.17 -27.36
CA GLY A 104 -13.31 4.98 -26.98
C GLY A 104 -14.51 5.24 -26.05
N ASP A 105 -14.47 6.32 -25.25
CA ASP A 105 -15.37 6.49 -24.11
C ASP A 105 -16.26 7.73 -24.20
N ALA A 106 -17.50 7.62 -23.71
CA ALA A 106 -18.55 8.64 -23.72
C ALA A 106 -18.29 9.88 -22.81
N LYS A 107 -17.06 10.05 -22.30
CA LYS A 107 -16.68 11.14 -21.38
C LYS A 107 -16.26 12.37 -22.20
N PRO A 108 -16.72 13.59 -21.86
CA PRO A 108 -16.38 14.81 -22.62
C PRO A 108 -14.86 14.97 -22.76
N PRO A 109 -14.34 15.52 -23.88
CA PRO A 109 -12.90 15.63 -24.12
C PRO A 109 -12.20 16.43 -23.01
N PRO A 110 -10.97 16.08 -22.62
CA PRO A 110 -10.32 16.77 -21.51
C PRO A 110 -9.87 18.17 -21.94
N PRO A 111 -9.64 19.07 -20.97
CA PRO A 111 -8.97 20.33 -21.27
C PRO A 111 -7.60 20.04 -21.92
N PRO A 112 -7.12 20.88 -22.86
CA PRO A 112 -5.85 20.67 -23.57
C PRO A 112 -4.62 20.53 -22.67
N SER A 113 -4.73 20.95 -21.40
CA SER A 113 -3.68 20.84 -20.38
C SER A 113 -3.64 19.47 -19.69
N HIS A 114 -4.57 18.54 -19.96
CA HIS A 114 -4.71 17.24 -19.28
C HIS A 114 -4.74 16.11 -20.33
N PRO A 115 -3.56 15.65 -20.80
CA PRO A 115 -3.46 14.75 -21.95
C PRO A 115 -3.77 13.27 -21.63
N TYR A 116 -3.98 12.90 -20.36
CA TYR A 116 -4.19 11.51 -19.94
C TYR A 116 -5.54 11.27 -19.27
N ARG A 117 -6.04 10.04 -19.40
CA ARG A 117 -7.28 9.56 -18.79
C ARG A 117 -7.12 8.17 -18.21
N LEU A 118 -8.02 7.85 -17.27
CA LEU A 118 -8.14 6.53 -16.69
C LEU A 118 -9.18 5.72 -17.48
N ARG A 119 -8.78 4.53 -17.94
CA ARG A 119 -9.67 3.55 -18.56
C ARG A 119 -9.68 2.28 -17.72
N GLU A 120 -10.84 1.92 -17.19
CA GLU A 120 -11.03 0.62 -16.53
C GLU A 120 -10.91 -0.50 -17.56
N VAL A 121 -10.07 -1.48 -17.26
CA VAL A 121 -9.81 -2.66 -18.12
C VAL A 121 -10.65 -3.84 -17.63
N GLU A 122 -10.65 -4.06 -16.32
CA GLU A 122 -11.39 -5.12 -15.67
C GLU A 122 -11.57 -4.83 -14.18
N ARG A 123 -12.51 -5.55 -13.58
CA ARG A 123 -12.85 -5.46 -12.16
C ARG A 123 -13.15 -6.86 -11.63
N HIS A 124 -12.50 -7.22 -10.53
CA HIS A 124 -12.62 -8.53 -9.89
C HIS A 124 -13.14 -8.39 -8.47
N ASP A 125 -14.26 -9.04 -8.17
CA ASP A 125 -14.74 -9.13 -6.79
C ASP A 125 -13.82 -10.04 -5.94
N THR A 126 -13.53 -9.59 -4.73
CA THR A 126 -12.69 -10.29 -3.76
C THR A 126 -13.13 -9.93 -2.33
N VAL A 127 -12.31 -10.28 -1.35
CA VAL A 127 -12.49 -9.85 0.05
C VAL A 127 -12.04 -8.41 0.22
N GLY A 128 -12.40 -7.78 1.34
CA GLY A 128 -11.85 -6.46 1.66
C GLY A 128 -10.32 -6.50 1.62
N VAL A 129 -9.69 -5.54 0.95
CA VAL A 129 -8.24 -5.54 0.72
C VAL A 129 -7.60 -4.39 1.49
N PHE A 130 -6.56 -4.70 2.28
CA PHE A 130 -5.81 -3.69 3.04
C PHE A 130 -4.50 -3.28 2.35
N ASP A 131 -3.90 -4.19 1.58
CA ASP A 131 -2.66 -3.92 0.86
C ASP A 131 -2.52 -4.81 -0.37
N ILE A 132 -1.85 -4.29 -1.40
CA ILE A 132 -1.42 -5.04 -2.57
C ILE A 132 0.03 -4.64 -2.90
N LYS A 133 0.84 -5.58 -3.38
CA LYS A 133 2.19 -5.27 -3.90
C LYS A 133 2.61 -6.20 -5.01
N TRP A 134 3.14 -5.62 -6.08
CA TRP A 134 3.79 -6.40 -7.14
C TRP A 134 5.08 -7.03 -6.64
N CYS A 135 5.30 -8.29 -7.00
CA CYS A 135 6.62 -8.88 -6.97
C CYS A 135 7.53 -8.02 -7.86
N PRO A 136 8.66 -7.50 -7.34
CA PRO A 136 9.51 -6.54 -8.04
C PRO A 136 10.14 -7.01 -9.34
N HIS A 137 10.21 -8.32 -9.57
CA HIS A 137 10.70 -8.93 -10.81
C HIS A 137 9.71 -9.99 -11.29
N PRO A 138 9.60 -10.21 -12.61
CA PRO A 138 8.87 -11.37 -13.12
C PRO A 138 9.60 -12.66 -12.69
N ILE A 139 8.84 -13.66 -12.28
CA ILE A 139 9.37 -14.95 -11.79
C ILE A 139 8.68 -16.12 -12.50
N ARG A 140 9.11 -17.37 -12.28
CA ARG A 140 8.41 -18.56 -12.80
C ARG A 140 8.16 -18.52 -14.33
N GLY A 141 9.22 -18.23 -15.09
CA GLY A 141 9.13 -18.15 -16.55
C GLY A 141 8.63 -16.80 -17.08
N GLY A 142 8.90 -15.70 -16.35
CA GLY A 142 8.58 -14.34 -16.78
C GLY A 142 7.19 -13.85 -16.37
N LYS A 143 6.57 -14.50 -15.39
CA LYS A 143 5.24 -14.17 -14.88
C LYS A 143 5.34 -13.07 -13.82
N SER A 144 4.51 -12.06 -13.97
CA SER A 144 4.38 -10.97 -13.00
C SER A 144 3.32 -11.32 -11.97
N LEU A 145 3.66 -11.22 -10.68
CA LEU A 145 2.77 -11.57 -9.59
C LEU A 145 2.40 -10.36 -8.74
N LEU A 146 1.13 -10.27 -8.38
CA LEU A 146 0.59 -9.32 -7.40
C LEU A 146 0.20 -10.08 -6.13
N GLY A 147 0.74 -9.68 -4.99
CA GLY A 147 0.28 -10.16 -3.69
C GLY A 147 -0.87 -9.29 -3.17
N GLN A 148 -1.83 -9.88 -2.47
CA GLN A 148 -2.95 -9.20 -1.80
C GLN A 148 -3.04 -9.61 -0.34
N ALA A 149 -3.12 -8.64 0.58
CA ALA A 149 -3.44 -8.83 1.99
C ALA A 149 -4.95 -8.67 2.22
N GLY A 150 -5.61 -9.78 2.58
CA GLY A 150 -7.07 -9.86 2.69
C GLY A 150 -7.61 -9.76 4.11
N ALA A 151 -8.82 -9.19 4.20
CA ALA A 151 -9.63 -9.08 5.41
C ALA A 151 -10.34 -10.39 5.83
N ASP A 152 -10.03 -11.50 5.16
CA ASP A 152 -10.49 -12.86 5.48
C ASP A 152 -9.35 -13.74 6.05
N GLY A 153 -8.23 -13.12 6.43
CA GLY A 153 -7.05 -13.84 6.92
C GLY A 153 -6.30 -14.58 5.82
N THR A 154 -6.39 -14.10 4.57
CA THR A 154 -5.68 -14.70 3.43
C THR A 154 -4.64 -13.76 2.82
N ILE A 155 -3.53 -14.36 2.38
CA ILE A 155 -2.63 -13.78 1.38
C ILE A 155 -2.93 -14.46 0.04
N ARG A 156 -3.28 -13.67 -0.98
CA ARG A 156 -3.58 -14.18 -2.32
C ARG A 156 -2.55 -13.71 -3.32
N LEU A 157 -2.21 -14.57 -4.28
CA LEU A 157 -1.32 -14.24 -5.39
C LEU A 157 -2.10 -14.24 -6.69
N TYR A 158 -1.97 -13.17 -7.45
CA TYR A 158 -2.53 -13.02 -8.78
C TYR A 158 -1.41 -12.96 -9.80
N GLU A 159 -1.59 -13.67 -10.91
CA GLU A 159 -0.72 -13.58 -12.07
C GLU A 159 -1.31 -12.59 -13.07
N ALA A 160 -0.48 -11.66 -13.55
CA ALA A 160 -0.82 -10.79 -14.68
C ALA A 160 -0.64 -11.54 -16.01
N GLY A 161 -1.67 -11.48 -16.83
CA GLY A 161 -1.69 -11.99 -18.18
C GLY A 161 -0.84 -11.12 -19.12
N SER A 162 -0.55 -11.67 -20.29
CA SER A 162 0.09 -10.90 -21.34
C SER A 162 -0.85 -9.80 -21.84
N SER A 163 -0.31 -8.61 -22.11
CA SER A 163 -1.06 -7.52 -22.74
C SER A 163 -1.58 -8.00 -24.11
N PRO A 164 -2.90 -8.02 -24.38
CA PRO A 164 -3.38 -8.46 -25.69
C PRO A 164 -2.88 -7.50 -26.77
N THR A 165 -2.08 -8.01 -27.69
CA THR A 165 -1.40 -7.21 -28.72
C THR A 165 -2.37 -6.75 -29.81
N THR A 166 -3.44 -7.49 -30.09
CA THR A 166 -4.54 -7.15 -31.01
C THR A 166 -5.43 -8.38 -31.18
N ALA A 167 -6.57 -8.46 -30.50
CA ALA A 167 -7.77 -9.21 -30.93
C ALA A 167 -8.82 -9.26 -29.81
N ILE A 168 -10.05 -8.91 -30.15
CA ILE A 168 -11.23 -9.19 -29.36
C ILE A 168 -11.54 -10.68 -29.55
N THR A 169 -11.16 -11.53 -28.61
CA THR A 169 -11.67 -12.91 -28.52
C THR A 169 -12.86 -12.93 -27.57
N THR A 170 -13.94 -13.58 -28.00
CA THR A 170 -15.28 -13.58 -27.40
C THR A 170 -15.41 -14.31 -26.04
N ALA A 171 -14.29 -14.73 -25.45
CA ALA A 171 -14.17 -15.07 -24.04
C ALA A 171 -12.78 -14.59 -23.58
N ALA A 172 -12.69 -13.32 -23.18
CA ALA A 172 -11.42 -12.74 -22.74
C ALA A 172 -11.02 -13.36 -21.40
N THR A 173 -9.89 -14.08 -21.38
CA THR A 173 -9.23 -14.46 -20.13
C THR A 173 -8.92 -13.18 -19.34
N PRO A 174 -9.24 -13.12 -18.05
CA PRO A 174 -8.96 -11.94 -17.25
C PRO A 174 -7.46 -11.67 -17.21
N TRP A 175 -7.08 -10.40 -17.18
CA TRP A 175 -5.70 -9.99 -17.06
C TRP A 175 -5.11 -10.38 -15.71
N LEU A 176 -5.83 -10.22 -14.60
CA LEU A 176 -5.46 -10.80 -13.31
C LEU A 176 -6.16 -12.14 -13.08
N THR A 177 -5.37 -13.17 -12.77
CA THR A 177 -5.89 -14.50 -12.41
C THR A 177 -5.32 -14.92 -11.05
N GLU A 178 -6.17 -15.28 -10.08
CA GLU A 178 -5.72 -15.84 -8.80
C GLU A 178 -5.04 -17.20 -9.04
N THR A 179 -3.79 -17.37 -8.58
CA THR A 179 -2.99 -18.58 -8.81
C THR A 179 -2.60 -19.31 -7.53
N ALA A 180 -2.57 -18.61 -6.40
CA ALA A 180 -2.29 -19.20 -5.10
C ALA A 180 -2.95 -18.41 -3.97
N ARG A 181 -3.17 -19.10 -2.86
CA ARG A 181 -3.72 -18.52 -1.64
C ARG A 181 -3.13 -19.23 -0.42
N TYR A 182 -2.70 -18.43 0.54
CA TYR A 182 -2.44 -18.87 1.90
C TYR A 182 -3.54 -18.36 2.82
N ALA A 183 -4.02 -19.19 3.73
CA ALA A 183 -4.99 -18.82 4.76
C ALA A 183 -4.39 -19.13 6.13
N THR A 184 -4.44 -18.15 7.03
CA THR A 184 -3.93 -18.31 8.40
C THR A 184 -4.78 -19.28 9.22
N ASP A 185 -4.15 -19.95 10.19
CA ASP A 185 -4.82 -20.80 11.18
C ASP A 185 -5.13 -20.06 12.50
N ALA A 186 -4.81 -18.77 12.61
CA ALA A 186 -4.98 -17.93 13.82
C ALA A 186 -6.46 -17.70 14.24
N GLY A 187 -7.41 -18.34 13.56
CA GLY A 187 -8.82 -18.31 13.91
C GLY A 187 -9.61 -17.19 13.25
N PRO A 188 -10.94 -17.18 13.46
CA PRO A 188 -11.85 -16.21 12.84
C PRO A 188 -11.55 -14.78 13.30
N GLY A 189 -11.73 -13.81 12.41
CA GLY A 189 -11.49 -12.38 12.69
C GLY A 189 -10.03 -11.93 12.54
N THR A 190 -9.14 -12.82 12.09
CA THR A 190 -7.76 -12.46 11.73
C THR A 190 -7.70 -11.87 10.33
N PHE A 191 -6.96 -10.78 10.16
CA PHE A 191 -6.74 -10.10 8.88
C PHE A 191 -5.25 -9.92 8.63
N TYR A 192 -4.86 -9.90 7.35
CA TYR A 192 -3.56 -9.35 6.97
C TYR A 192 -3.69 -7.88 6.62
N LEU A 193 -2.82 -7.05 7.18
CA LEU A 193 -2.83 -5.59 7.03
C LEU A 193 -1.83 -5.10 5.98
N SER A 194 -0.74 -5.85 5.76
CA SER A 194 0.27 -5.52 4.75
C SER A 194 1.03 -6.76 4.27
N LEU A 195 1.72 -6.63 3.14
CA LEU A 195 2.71 -7.61 2.70
C LEU A 195 3.93 -6.96 2.02
N ASP A 196 5.04 -7.69 1.95
CA ASP A 196 6.22 -7.27 1.18
C ASP A 196 7.06 -8.44 0.66
N TRP A 197 7.75 -8.22 -0.45
CA TRP A 197 8.53 -9.24 -1.15
C TRP A 197 10.03 -9.13 -0.84
N SER A 198 10.70 -10.26 -0.61
CA SER A 198 12.13 -10.29 -0.24
C SER A 198 13.10 -10.00 -1.39
N ASN A 199 12.62 -9.94 -2.63
CA ASN A 199 13.45 -9.94 -3.84
C ASN A 199 13.51 -8.57 -4.54
N ARG A 200 13.38 -7.44 -3.80
CA ARG A 200 13.41 -6.10 -4.42
C ARG A 200 14.71 -5.84 -5.20
N LEU A 201 15.86 -5.96 -4.54
CA LEU A 201 17.18 -5.88 -5.19
C LEU A 201 17.86 -7.24 -5.31
N HIS A 202 17.49 -8.18 -4.44
CA HIS A 202 17.91 -9.58 -4.49
C HIS A 202 17.11 -10.32 -5.56
N HIS A 203 17.30 -9.92 -6.82
CA HIS A 203 17.11 -10.83 -7.93
C HIS A 203 18.40 -11.62 -8.04
N LEU A 204 18.35 -12.93 -7.86
CA LEU A 204 19.54 -13.76 -7.86
C LEU A 204 20.36 -13.53 -9.13
N ALA A 205 21.49 -12.84 -8.94
CA ALA A 205 22.51 -12.64 -9.93
C ALA A 205 23.02 -14.02 -10.32
N ASN A 206 22.55 -14.55 -11.45
CA ASN A 206 23.07 -15.75 -12.12
C ASN A 206 23.04 -17.07 -11.32
N GLU A 207 22.20 -17.23 -10.30
CA GLU A 207 22.03 -18.52 -9.62
C GLU A 207 20.77 -19.25 -10.14
N PRO A 208 20.91 -20.40 -10.82
CA PRO A 208 19.81 -21.11 -11.50
C PRO A 208 18.66 -21.61 -10.59
N ASN A 209 18.75 -21.45 -9.27
CA ASN A 209 17.75 -21.90 -8.27
C ASN A 209 17.08 -20.75 -7.49
N ALA A 210 17.13 -19.56 -8.05
CA ALA A 210 16.61 -18.30 -7.53
C ALA A 210 15.17 -18.30 -6.97
N ASP A 211 14.25 -18.93 -7.69
CA ASP A 211 12.81 -18.85 -7.40
C ASP A 211 12.41 -19.56 -6.09
N GLY A 212 13.29 -20.44 -5.54
CA GLY A 212 13.04 -21.21 -4.33
C GLY A 212 13.31 -20.48 -3.01
N GLU A 213 13.80 -19.23 -3.04
CA GLU A 213 14.14 -18.44 -1.84
C GLU A 213 13.31 -17.15 -1.68
N ILE A 214 12.37 -16.89 -2.60
CA ILE A 214 11.52 -15.69 -2.53
C ILE A 214 10.53 -15.83 -1.38
N LYS A 215 10.55 -14.86 -0.47
CA LYS A 215 9.67 -14.82 0.68
C LYS A 215 8.72 -13.64 0.59
N VAL A 216 7.57 -13.82 1.22
CA VAL A 216 6.61 -12.76 1.51
C VAL A 216 6.56 -12.62 3.03
N VAL A 217 6.74 -11.40 3.52
CA VAL A 217 6.45 -11.06 4.91
C VAL A 217 5.06 -10.42 4.95
N ALA A 218 4.22 -10.80 5.90
CA ALA A 218 2.87 -10.28 6.02
C ALA A 218 2.54 -9.93 7.47
N SER A 219 1.93 -8.76 7.69
CA SER A 219 1.56 -8.30 9.03
C SER A 219 0.09 -8.57 9.34
N ARG A 220 -0.23 -8.89 10.60
CA ARG A 220 -1.58 -9.21 11.04
C ARG A 220 -2.15 -8.19 12.02
N ASN A 221 -3.48 -8.15 12.11
CA ASN A 221 -4.20 -7.30 13.07
C ASN A 221 -4.02 -7.72 14.53
N ASP A 222 -3.59 -8.95 14.81
CA ASP A 222 -3.30 -9.44 16.15
C ASP A 222 -1.83 -9.23 16.57
N GLY A 223 -1.10 -8.36 15.86
CA GLY A 223 0.28 -7.98 16.16
C GLY A 223 1.34 -8.99 15.73
N HIS A 224 0.94 -10.12 15.15
CA HIS A 224 1.88 -11.12 14.63
C HIS A 224 2.33 -10.81 13.20
N ILE A 225 3.46 -11.40 12.84
CA ILE A 225 4.01 -11.40 11.48
C ILE A 225 4.17 -12.83 11.02
N ASP A 226 3.78 -13.08 9.78
CA ASP A 226 4.00 -14.35 9.10
C ASP A 226 5.06 -14.18 8.01
N LEU A 227 5.94 -15.17 7.91
CA LEU A 227 6.94 -15.30 6.84
C LEU A 227 6.58 -16.50 5.97
N LEU A 228 6.18 -16.21 4.75
CA LEU A 228 5.75 -17.19 3.77
C LEU A 228 6.85 -17.39 2.73
N GLN A 229 7.25 -18.63 2.50
CA GLN A 229 8.11 -19.01 1.39
C GLN A 229 7.26 -19.25 0.16
N LEU A 230 7.63 -18.65 -0.96
CA LEU A 230 7.08 -19.02 -2.24
C LEU A 230 7.76 -20.31 -2.72
N ARG A 231 6.97 -21.36 -2.90
CA ARG A 231 7.45 -22.66 -3.37
C ARG A 231 7.58 -22.71 -4.90
N PRO A 232 8.38 -23.64 -5.44
CA PRO A 232 8.49 -23.84 -6.89
C PRO A 232 7.17 -24.20 -7.59
N ASP A 233 6.23 -24.86 -6.88
CA ASP A 233 4.88 -25.15 -7.38
C ASP A 233 3.97 -23.91 -7.43
N GLY A 234 4.49 -22.77 -6.95
CA GLY A 234 3.82 -21.50 -6.96
C GLY A 234 2.94 -21.19 -5.77
N GLN A 235 2.83 -22.13 -4.83
CA GLN A 235 2.07 -21.97 -3.61
C GLN A 235 2.90 -21.29 -2.52
N LEU A 236 2.21 -20.70 -1.56
CA LEU A 236 2.82 -20.10 -0.38
C LEU A 236 2.84 -21.13 0.75
N GLU A 237 3.98 -21.24 1.43
CA GLU A 237 4.17 -22.09 2.61
C GLU A 237 4.60 -21.23 3.80
N LEU A 238 3.92 -21.37 4.94
CA LEU A 238 4.34 -20.72 6.18
C LEU A 238 5.65 -21.32 6.67
N THR A 239 6.65 -20.45 6.88
CA THR A 239 7.96 -20.86 7.41
C THR A 239 8.23 -20.34 8.82
N ALA A 240 7.60 -19.23 9.19
CA ALA A 240 7.71 -18.67 10.52
C ALA A 240 6.53 -17.77 10.86
N THR A 241 6.21 -17.71 12.15
CA THR A 241 5.28 -16.74 12.74
C THR A 241 5.89 -16.25 14.05
N TRP A 242 5.81 -14.94 14.32
CA TRP A 242 6.20 -14.39 15.60
C TRP A 242 5.33 -13.21 16.01
N GLU A 243 5.18 -13.03 17.33
CA GLU A 243 4.50 -11.88 17.91
C GLU A 243 5.43 -10.65 17.80
N ALA A 244 5.13 -9.75 16.87
CA ALA A 244 5.94 -8.57 16.65
C ALA A 244 5.47 -7.38 17.48
N HIS A 245 4.17 -7.21 17.72
CA HIS A 245 3.57 -6.08 18.40
C HIS A 245 2.44 -6.52 19.33
N ASN A 246 2.14 -5.73 20.35
CA ASN A 246 1.09 -6.03 21.34
C ASN A 246 -0.31 -5.58 20.88
N PHE A 247 -0.37 -4.92 19.72
CA PHE A 247 -1.54 -4.36 19.04
C PHE A 247 -1.34 -4.60 17.53
N GLU A 248 -2.25 -4.09 16.69
CA GLU A 248 -2.19 -4.20 15.24
C GLU A 248 -0.78 -3.92 14.70
N ALA A 249 -0.22 -4.91 13.98
CA ALA A 249 1.00 -4.72 13.21
C ALA A 249 0.61 -4.13 11.85
N TRP A 250 0.59 -2.81 11.75
CA TRP A 250 0.17 -2.10 10.55
C TRP A 250 1.02 -2.39 9.32
N ILE A 251 2.32 -2.64 9.50
CA ILE A 251 3.25 -2.79 8.37
C ILE A 251 4.38 -3.76 8.68
N ALA A 252 4.69 -4.62 7.70
CA ALA A 252 5.94 -5.36 7.62
C ALA A 252 6.59 -5.12 6.26
N ALA A 253 7.92 -4.94 6.26
CA ALA A 253 8.69 -4.71 5.05
C ALA A 253 10.05 -5.41 5.14
N PHE A 254 10.54 -5.92 4.03
CA PHE A 254 11.92 -6.40 3.96
C PHE A 254 12.89 -5.23 3.87
N ASP A 255 14.12 -5.46 4.31
CA ASP A 255 15.23 -4.67 3.79
C ASP A 255 15.51 -5.07 2.34
N TYR A 256 15.39 -4.11 1.42
CA TYR A 256 15.66 -4.36 0.01
C TYR A 256 17.10 -4.79 -0.25
N TRP A 257 18.03 -4.46 0.66
CA TRP A 257 19.44 -4.81 0.59
C TRP A 257 19.80 -6.06 1.38
N SER A 258 18.87 -6.66 2.14
CA SER A 258 19.07 -7.92 2.84
C SER A 258 17.76 -8.71 2.98
N PRO A 259 17.60 -9.88 2.33
CA PRO A 259 16.35 -10.64 2.37
C PRO A 259 16.13 -11.35 3.73
N THR A 260 17.04 -11.13 4.69
CA THR A 260 16.96 -11.74 6.03
C THR A 260 16.53 -10.73 7.09
N THR A 261 16.54 -9.43 6.77
CA THR A 261 16.16 -8.36 7.69
C THR A 261 14.73 -7.94 7.40
N VAL A 262 13.90 -7.89 8.43
CA VAL A 262 12.52 -7.41 8.37
C VAL A 262 12.33 -6.23 9.30
N TYR A 263 11.64 -5.20 8.82
CA TYR A 263 11.19 -4.05 9.58
C TYR A 263 9.69 -4.19 9.88
N THR A 264 9.26 -3.86 11.09
CA THR A 264 7.84 -3.88 11.46
C THR A 264 7.44 -2.62 12.20
N GLY A 265 6.20 -2.20 11.96
CA GLY A 265 5.56 -1.07 12.61
C GLY A 265 4.15 -1.44 13.05
N GLY A 266 3.71 -0.91 14.19
CA GLY A 266 2.39 -1.21 14.73
C GLY A 266 1.84 -0.08 15.60
N ASP A 267 0.63 -0.31 16.10
CA ASP A 267 -0.11 0.66 16.92
C ASP A 267 0.54 0.91 18.30
N ASP A 268 1.44 0.01 18.71
CA ASP A 268 2.25 0.16 19.92
C ASP A 268 3.34 1.24 19.84
N THR A 269 3.35 2.06 18.78
CA THR A 269 4.29 3.18 18.48
C THR A 269 5.73 2.76 18.21
N LYS A 270 6.00 1.46 18.04
CA LYS A 270 7.37 0.95 17.89
C LYS A 270 7.70 0.68 16.43
N LEU A 271 8.94 1.02 16.07
CA LEU A 271 9.62 0.49 14.90
C LEU A 271 10.58 -0.60 15.37
N LYS A 272 10.43 -1.82 14.83
CA LYS A 272 11.25 -2.97 15.22
C LYS A 272 12.01 -3.52 14.01
N VAL A 273 13.19 -4.07 14.28
CA VAL A 273 14.05 -4.73 13.29
C VAL A 273 14.26 -6.17 13.72
N TRP A 274 14.14 -7.10 12.78
CA TRP A 274 14.17 -8.55 13.01
C TRP A 274 15.15 -9.23 12.06
N ASP A 275 15.87 -10.23 12.56
CA ASP A 275 16.66 -11.14 11.74
C ASP A 275 15.94 -12.47 11.63
N THR A 276 15.39 -12.75 10.46
CA THR A 276 14.55 -13.93 10.17
C THR A 276 15.30 -15.26 10.25
N ARG A 277 16.63 -15.25 10.39
CA ARG A 277 17.45 -16.46 10.59
C ARG A 277 17.49 -16.91 12.04
N THR A 278 17.01 -16.08 12.96
CA THR A 278 17.00 -16.39 14.39
C THR A 278 15.78 -17.24 14.75
N GLY A 279 15.97 -18.24 15.61
CA GLY A 279 14.91 -19.14 16.07
C GLY A 279 14.52 -20.23 15.07
N GLY A 280 14.00 -21.35 15.58
CA GLY A 280 13.62 -22.53 14.78
C GLY A 280 12.28 -22.44 14.06
N GLY A 281 11.58 -21.30 14.15
CA GLY A 281 10.26 -21.06 13.55
C GLY A 281 9.90 -19.58 13.50
N GLY A 282 10.91 -18.70 13.53
CA GLY A 282 10.75 -17.25 13.61
C GLY A 282 11.60 -16.63 14.73
N PRO A 283 11.89 -15.32 14.63
CA PRO A 283 12.61 -14.58 15.67
C PRO A 283 11.86 -14.59 17.00
N ASP A 284 12.57 -14.80 18.11
CA ASP A 284 11.99 -14.72 19.47
C ASP A 284 12.03 -13.29 20.05
N ARG A 285 12.87 -12.42 19.49
CA ARG A 285 13.01 -11.03 19.90
C ARG A 285 13.53 -10.15 18.75
N PRO A 286 13.21 -8.85 18.76
CA PRO A 286 13.76 -7.91 17.79
C PRO A 286 15.24 -7.63 18.07
N VAL A 287 16.01 -7.41 17.00
CA VAL A 287 17.40 -6.93 17.04
C VAL A 287 17.44 -5.48 17.53
N ILE A 288 16.48 -4.66 17.10
CA ILE A 288 16.34 -3.25 17.48
C ILE A 288 14.88 -2.94 17.79
N VAL A 289 14.66 -2.11 18.82
CA VAL A 289 13.36 -1.47 19.11
C VAL A 289 13.59 0.04 19.19
N ASN A 290 13.00 0.78 18.27
CA ASN A 290 12.97 2.24 18.28
C ASN A 290 11.59 2.73 18.76
N LYS A 291 11.59 3.82 19.54
CA LYS A 291 10.41 4.42 20.19
C LYS A 291 10.30 5.94 19.93
N SER A 292 10.84 6.41 18.81
CA SER A 292 10.80 7.84 18.46
C SER A 292 9.44 8.27 17.91
N HIS A 293 8.66 7.35 17.36
CA HIS A 293 7.29 7.61 16.92
C HIS A 293 6.36 7.82 18.13
N GLN A 294 5.37 8.68 17.97
CA GLN A 294 4.41 9.02 19.03
C GLN A 294 3.03 8.36 18.84
N MET A 295 2.77 7.80 17.66
CA MET A 295 1.56 7.05 17.31
C MET A 295 1.93 5.86 16.40
N GLY A 296 0.95 5.13 15.91
CA GLY A 296 1.16 3.93 15.08
C GLY A 296 2.10 4.16 13.89
N VAL A 297 3.00 3.21 13.63
CA VAL A 297 3.88 3.24 12.45
C VAL A 297 3.18 2.50 11.32
N CYS A 298 2.67 3.24 10.33
CA CYS A 298 1.75 2.70 9.31
C CYS A 298 2.41 2.39 7.97
N SER A 299 3.62 2.91 7.72
CA SER A 299 4.34 2.64 6.47
C SER A 299 5.85 2.57 6.72
N ILE A 300 6.51 1.63 6.05
CA ILE A 300 7.96 1.43 6.08
C ILE A 300 8.42 1.12 4.66
N GLN A 301 9.48 1.79 4.20
CA GLN A 301 10.07 1.59 2.87
C GLN A 301 11.60 1.68 2.95
N SER A 302 12.29 0.55 2.72
CA SER A 302 13.73 0.57 2.44
C SER A 302 13.96 1.31 1.12
N ASN A 303 15.03 2.09 0.99
CA ASN A 303 15.28 2.83 -0.24
C ASN A 303 15.87 1.87 -1.29
N PRO A 304 15.29 1.77 -2.50
CA PRO A 304 15.79 0.83 -3.52
C PRO A 304 17.08 1.29 -4.21
N HIS A 305 17.53 2.53 -3.97
CA HIS A 305 18.68 3.16 -4.62
C HIS A 305 19.85 3.43 -3.67
N VAL A 306 19.56 3.57 -2.37
CA VAL A 306 20.51 3.95 -1.31
C VAL A 306 20.46 2.90 -0.21
N GLU A 307 21.53 2.11 -0.11
CA GLU A 307 21.69 1.16 0.99
C GLU A 307 21.65 1.87 2.33
N HIS A 308 21.05 1.19 3.31
CA HIS A 308 20.85 1.66 4.68
C HIS A 308 19.90 2.83 4.90
N LEU A 309 19.33 3.43 3.84
CA LEU A 309 18.33 4.49 4.00
C LEU A 309 16.93 3.88 4.11
N LEU A 310 16.25 4.14 5.22
CA LEU A 310 14.88 3.68 5.48
C LEU A 310 13.97 4.89 5.68
N ALA A 311 12.77 4.87 5.09
CA ALA A 311 11.71 5.82 5.40
C ALA A 311 10.58 5.14 6.17
N THR A 312 10.03 5.86 7.15
CA THR A 312 8.86 5.42 7.92
C THR A 312 7.82 6.52 7.99
N GLY A 313 6.55 6.17 7.81
CA GLY A 313 5.40 7.04 7.99
C GLY A 313 4.61 6.60 9.22
N SER A 314 4.13 7.56 9.99
CA SER A 314 3.34 7.31 11.18
C SER A 314 2.08 8.16 11.21
N TYR A 315 1.09 7.65 11.91
CA TYR A 315 -0.12 8.40 12.26
C TYR A 315 0.18 9.67 13.08
N ASP A 316 1.40 9.82 13.63
CA ASP A 316 1.86 11.03 14.30
C ASP A 316 2.17 12.21 13.36
N GLU A 317 1.83 12.09 12.07
CA GLU A 317 1.98 13.10 11.01
C GLU A 317 3.42 13.33 10.51
N TYR A 318 4.36 12.45 10.87
CA TYR A 318 5.74 12.57 10.42
C TYR A 318 6.17 11.43 9.50
N VAL A 319 6.86 11.82 8.42
CA VAL A 319 7.79 10.96 7.70
C VAL A 319 9.16 11.10 8.35
N ARG A 320 9.79 9.98 8.68
CA ARG A 320 11.13 9.94 9.28
C ARG A 320 12.07 9.15 8.38
N LEU A 321 13.27 9.69 8.16
CA LEU A 321 14.36 8.99 7.50
C LEU A 321 15.32 8.42 8.54
N TRP A 322 15.88 7.25 8.25
CA TRP A 322 16.76 6.54 9.16
C TRP A 322 17.99 5.99 8.45
N ASP A 323 19.09 5.95 9.19
CA ASP A 323 20.25 5.13 8.84
C ASP A 323 20.13 3.83 9.60
N THR A 324 19.92 2.73 8.88
CA THR A 324 19.71 1.39 9.47
C THR A 324 20.92 0.89 10.26
N ARG A 325 22.12 1.45 10.02
CA ARG A 325 23.32 1.16 10.81
C ARG A 325 23.28 1.82 12.19
N SER A 326 22.45 2.86 12.37
CA SER A 326 22.28 3.60 13.62
C SER A 326 20.86 4.14 13.80
N MET A 327 19.93 3.24 14.12
CA MET A 327 18.51 3.53 14.34
C MET A 327 18.17 4.20 15.70
N ARG A 328 19.11 4.94 16.31
CA ARG A 328 18.88 5.59 17.62
C ARG A 328 17.96 6.81 17.53
N GLN A 329 18.06 7.55 16.45
CA GLN A 329 17.27 8.74 16.16
C GLN A 329 17.13 8.88 14.64
N PRO A 330 16.05 9.50 14.15
CA PRO A 330 15.90 9.75 12.72
C PRO A 330 16.97 10.72 12.23
N ILE A 331 17.39 10.54 10.98
CA ILE A 331 18.27 11.45 10.25
C ILE A 331 17.55 12.78 9.97
N GLN A 332 16.30 12.67 9.51
CA GLN A 332 15.42 13.79 9.19
C GLN A 332 13.98 13.45 9.55
N GLU A 333 13.21 14.48 9.87
CA GLU A 333 11.77 14.39 10.09
C GLU A 333 11.06 15.43 9.23
N THR A 334 10.00 15.01 8.54
CA THR A 334 9.17 15.86 7.69
C THR A 334 7.74 15.75 8.19
N ARG A 335 7.15 16.86 8.64
CA ARG A 335 5.74 16.90 9.02
C ARG A 335 4.88 17.03 7.76
N THR A 336 3.87 16.18 7.63
CA THR A 336 2.90 16.17 6.52
C THR A 336 1.56 16.76 6.93
N ASP A 337 1.37 17.18 8.18
CA ASP A 337 0.12 17.74 8.72
C ASP A 337 -1.10 16.82 8.52
N GLY A 338 -0.86 15.51 8.51
CA GLY A 338 -1.86 14.44 8.39
C GLY A 338 -1.19 13.07 8.59
N GLY A 339 -1.90 12.10 9.17
CA GLY A 339 -1.33 10.79 9.52
C GLY A 339 -0.85 10.02 8.28
N VAL A 340 0.42 9.59 8.23
CA VAL A 340 1.04 9.02 7.02
C VAL A 340 0.74 7.52 6.91
N TRP A 341 0.01 7.11 5.88
CA TRP A 341 -0.43 5.71 5.67
C TRP A 341 0.33 4.96 4.57
N ARG A 342 0.85 5.68 3.57
CA ARG A 342 1.62 5.08 2.48
C ARG A 342 2.79 5.93 2.10
N LEU A 343 3.92 5.26 1.90
CA LEU A 343 5.14 5.81 1.36
C LEU A 343 5.57 5.01 0.13
N LYS A 344 6.06 5.70 -0.90
CA LYS A 344 6.66 5.10 -2.09
C LYS A 344 7.85 5.91 -2.56
N TRP A 345 9.04 5.31 -2.52
CA TRP A 345 10.23 5.93 -3.12
C TRP A 345 10.02 6.12 -4.62
N HIS A 346 10.50 7.23 -5.16
CA HIS A 346 10.43 7.48 -6.59
C HIS A 346 11.21 6.38 -7.34
N PRO A 347 10.67 5.84 -8.45
CA PRO A 347 11.24 4.66 -9.12
C PRO A 347 12.66 4.90 -9.65
N THR A 348 13.02 6.13 -9.98
CA THR A 348 14.34 6.50 -10.55
C THR A 348 15.05 7.64 -9.81
N ASP A 349 14.43 8.22 -8.78
CA ASP A 349 15.02 9.34 -8.04
C ASP A 349 15.25 8.91 -6.58
N PRO A 350 16.52 8.78 -6.15
CA PRO A 350 16.87 8.24 -4.84
C PRO A 350 16.44 9.10 -3.66
N ALA A 351 16.11 10.37 -3.88
CA ALA A 351 15.88 11.34 -2.81
C ALA A 351 14.44 11.86 -2.75
N ARG A 352 13.55 11.35 -3.61
CA ARG A 352 12.13 11.72 -3.61
C ARG A 352 11.25 10.59 -3.13
N ILE A 353 10.29 10.91 -2.27
CA ILE A 353 9.29 9.97 -1.77
C ILE A 353 7.89 10.57 -1.91
N LEU A 354 6.94 9.74 -2.31
CA LEU A 354 5.51 10.04 -2.29
C LEU A 354 4.93 9.61 -0.95
N ALA A 355 4.12 10.46 -0.35
CA ALA A 355 3.41 10.18 0.89
C ALA A 355 1.90 10.38 0.70
N ALA A 356 1.09 9.39 1.07
CA ALA A 356 -0.35 9.55 1.27
C ALA A 356 -0.61 9.78 2.76
N SER A 357 -1.23 10.92 3.08
CA SER A 357 -1.48 11.38 4.44
C SER A 357 -2.98 11.56 4.66
N MET A 358 -3.50 10.87 5.65
CA MET A 358 -4.87 10.99 6.10
C MET A 358 -5.18 12.44 6.46
N HIS A 359 -6.30 12.95 5.93
CA HIS A 359 -6.76 14.33 6.05
C HIS A 359 -5.93 15.42 5.38
N ASN A 360 -4.78 15.10 4.75
CA ASN A 360 -3.99 16.10 4.03
C ASN A 360 -3.60 15.70 2.59
N GLY A 361 -4.20 14.62 2.08
CA GLY A 361 -4.04 14.22 0.68
C GLY A 361 -2.71 13.52 0.41
N ALA A 362 -2.09 13.82 -0.73
CA ALA A 362 -0.80 13.24 -1.12
C ALA A 362 0.28 14.31 -1.32
N HIS A 363 1.53 13.96 -1.03
CA HIS A 363 2.67 14.88 -1.03
C HIS A 363 3.89 14.24 -1.67
N VAL A 364 4.71 15.05 -2.33
CA VAL A 364 6.06 14.65 -2.72
C VAL A 364 7.06 15.37 -1.83
N ILE A 365 7.90 14.59 -1.15
CA ILE A 365 8.96 15.08 -0.28
C ILE A 365 10.30 14.86 -1.00
N ASP A 366 11.10 15.92 -1.07
CA ASP A 366 12.46 15.90 -1.62
C ASP A 366 13.48 16.07 -0.49
N TYR A 367 14.42 15.13 -0.40
CA TYR A 367 15.47 15.08 0.63
C TYR A 367 16.84 15.50 0.12
N ARG A 368 16.95 16.01 -1.12
CA ARG A 368 18.21 16.53 -1.65
C ARG A 368 18.63 17.80 -0.90
N PRO A 369 19.95 18.07 -0.81
CA PRO A 369 20.42 19.35 -0.30
C PRO A 369 19.81 20.51 -1.08
N LEU A 370 19.20 21.46 -0.37
CA LEU A 370 18.96 22.80 -0.91
C LEU A 370 20.34 23.37 -1.28
N SER A 371 20.61 23.50 -2.59
CA SER A 371 21.78 24.24 -3.04
C SER A 371 21.70 25.65 -2.45
N ASP A 372 22.77 26.07 -1.77
CA ASP A 372 22.93 27.33 -1.07
C ASP A 372 22.96 28.55 -2.01
N GLY A 373 22.05 28.65 -2.98
CA GLY A 373 22.04 29.73 -3.98
C GLY A 373 23.28 29.78 -4.88
N SER A 374 24.35 29.03 -4.59
CA SER A 374 25.34 28.68 -5.57
C SER A 374 24.69 27.65 -6.48
N LYS A 375 24.74 27.89 -7.78
CA LYS A 375 24.41 26.87 -8.78
C LYS A 375 25.45 25.76 -8.63
N SER A 376 25.24 24.87 -7.67
CA SER A 376 25.87 23.57 -7.62
C SER A 376 25.24 22.74 -8.74
N ASN A 377 25.60 23.07 -9.98
CA ASN A 377 25.56 22.17 -11.12
C ASN A 377 26.63 21.10 -10.90
N VAL A 378 26.55 20.35 -9.79
CA VAL A 378 27.21 19.04 -9.75
C VAL A 378 26.20 18.12 -10.42
N PRO A 379 26.41 17.73 -11.69
CA PRO A 379 25.54 16.76 -12.30
C PRO A 379 25.70 15.48 -11.47
N VAL A 380 24.61 14.98 -10.89
CA VAL A 380 24.55 13.58 -10.49
C VAL A 380 24.67 12.82 -11.81
N THR A 381 25.88 12.36 -12.13
CA THR A 381 26.19 11.74 -13.42
C THR A 381 25.57 10.34 -13.47
N PRO A 382 24.74 10.02 -14.48
CA PRO A 382 24.09 8.72 -14.60
C PRO A 382 24.98 7.57 -15.08
N ASP A 383 26.28 7.78 -15.30
CA ASP A 383 27.20 6.81 -15.94
C ASP A 383 27.50 5.53 -15.14
N LYS A 384 26.68 5.16 -14.17
CA LYS A 384 26.98 4.07 -13.23
C LYS A 384 25.82 3.11 -12.96
N LEU A 385 25.03 2.82 -13.99
CA LEU A 385 24.03 1.74 -13.96
C LEU A 385 24.63 0.32 -14.10
N ALA A 386 25.93 0.16 -13.84
CA ALA A 386 26.60 -1.13 -13.77
C ALA A 386 27.47 -1.16 -12.51
N GLY A 387 26.89 -1.57 -11.38
CA GLY A 387 27.61 -1.97 -10.17
C GLY A 387 28.40 -0.86 -9.47
N THR A 388 28.04 -0.59 -8.22
CA THR A 388 28.89 0.13 -7.24
C THR A 388 29.14 1.61 -7.54
N ASN A 389 28.13 2.46 -7.34
CA ASN A 389 28.32 3.81 -6.77
C ASN A 389 26.97 4.24 -6.17
N LEU A 390 26.64 3.61 -5.05
CA LEU A 390 25.49 3.97 -4.23
C LEU A 390 25.69 5.40 -3.75
N ILE A 391 24.65 6.23 -3.81
CA ILE A 391 24.67 7.51 -3.08
C ILE A 391 24.84 7.13 -1.60
N PRO A 392 25.88 7.60 -0.92
CA PRO A 392 26.10 7.26 0.48
C PRO A 392 24.95 7.82 1.33
N VAL A 393 24.44 7.04 2.28
CA VAL A 393 23.39 7.50 3.22
C VAL A 393 23.83 8.76 3.97
N GLU A 394 25.15 8.96 4.13
CA GLU A 394 25.79 10.13 4.71
C GLU A 394 25.37 11.45 4.02
N ASP A 395 25.06 11.43 2.71
CA ASP A 395 24.59 12.62 1.98
C ASP A 395 23.24 13.14 2.51
N PHE A 396 22.47 12.29 3.17
CA PHE A 396 21.19 12.62 3.81
C PHE A 396 21.35 13.08 5.28
N THR A 397 22.55 12.95 5.88
CA THR A 397 22.78 13.16 7.33
C THR A 397 23.20 14.56 7.76
N SER A 398 23.47 15.47 6.83
CA SER A 398 23.95 16.81 7.18
C SER A 398 22.88 17.63 7.91
N ALA A 399 23.15 17.97 9.18
CA ALA A 399 22.27 18.71 10.11
C ALA A 399 21.74 20.08 9.62
N HIS A 400 22.30 20.65 8.56
CA HIS A 400 21.84 21.91 7.95
C HIS A 400 20.83 21.73 6.81
N ARG A 401 20.40 20.48 6.52
CA ARG A 401 19.52 20.13 5.40
C ARG A 401 18.14 19.78 5.94
N ARG A 402 17.11 20.45 5.42
CA ARG A 402 15.71 20.12 5.71
C ARG A 402 15.06 19.63 4.44
N SER A 403 14.41 18.47 4.53
CA SER A 403 13.45 18.00 3.55
C SER A 403 12.46 19.08 3.16
N VAL A 404 12.03 19.10 1.89
CA VAL A 404 11.04 20.05 1.40
C VAL A 404 9.90 19.29 0.73
N ILE A 405 8.66 19.63 1.08
CA ILE A 405 7.50 19.18 0.30
C ILE A 405 7.45 20.01 -0.98
N THR A 406 7.70 19.38 -2.11
CA THR A 406 7.76 20.03 -3.43
C THR A 406 6.42 20.06 -4.14
N THR A 407 5.51 19.16 -3.77
CA THR A 407 4.21 19.02 -4.42
C THR A 407 3.16 18.59 -3.41
N TRP A 408 1.96 19.16 -3.54
CA TRP A 408 0.78 18.86 -2.74
C TRP A 408 -0.35 18.43 -3.67
N PHE A 409 -1.13 17.44 -3.29
CA PHE A 409 -2.36 17.05 -3.96
C PHE A 409 -3.46 16.89 -2.91
N THR A 410 -4.38 17.85 -2.86
CA THR A 410 -5.36 18.01 -1.77
C THR A 410 -6.81 17.88 -2.25
N GLU A 411 -7.03 17.30 -3.43
CA GLU A 411 -8.38 17.12 -4.00
C GLU A 411 -9.15 15.96 -3.36
N HIS A 412 -8.45 15.05 -2.68
CA HIS A 412 -9.09 14.07 -1.82
C HIS A 412 -9.87 14.79 -0.72
N THR A 413 -11.18 14.62 -0.72
CA THR A 413 -12.07 15.25 0.28
C THR A 413 -12.16 14.43 1.56
N SER A 414 -11.54 13.24 1.56
CA SER A 414 -11.47 12.30 2.67
C SER A 414 -10.04 11.84 2.97
N MET A 415 -9.91 10.68 3.61
CA MET A 415 -8.65 10.09 4.05
C MET A 415 -7.91 9.47 2.85
N ALA A 416 -6.78 10.06 2.44
CA ALA A 416 -5.90 9.45 1.46
C ALA A 416 -5.12 8.27 2.08
N TYR A 417 -5.24 7.08 1.48
CA TYR A 417 -4.58 5.85 1.94
C TYR A 417 -3.54 5.34 0.95
N GLY A 418 -3.90 5.17 -0.32
CA GLY A 418 -3.02 4.61 -1.34
C GLY A 418 -2.46 5.68 -2.26
N ALA A 419 -1.18 5.55 -2.63
CA ALA A 419 -0.60 6.34 -3.70
C ALA A 419 0.62 5.61 -4.27
N ASP A 420 0.82 5.67 -5.59
CA ASP A 420 1.98 5.09 -6.25
C ASP A 420 2.39 5.85 -7.52
N TRP A 421 3.66 5.68 -7.90
CA TRP A 421 4.26 6.32 -9.05
C TRP A 421 3.98 5.56 -10.34
N CYS A 422 3.59 6.29 -11.38
CA CYS A 422 3.64 5.76 -12.74
C CYS A 422 5.11 5.55 -13.14
N TYR A 423 5.43 4.37 -13.68
CA TYR A 423 6.79 4.02 -14.07
C TYR A 423 7.08 4.46 -15.52
N GLY A 424 8.27 5.01 -15.81
CA GLY A 424 8.68 5.34 -17.17
C GLY A 424 8.03 6.58 -17.80
N PHE A 425 7.27 7.36 -17.03
CA PHE A 425 6.74 8.64 -17.46
C PHE A 425 7.82 9.73 -17.39
N GLY A 426 8.11 10.43 -18.51
CA GLY A 426 9.07 11.54 -18.56
C GLY A 426 10.46 11.23 -19.12
N GLU A 427 10.75 10.00 -19.56
CA GLU A 427 12.09 9.58 -20.02
C GLU A 427 12.39 9.78 -21.53
N ARG A 428 11.54 10.48 -22.30
CA ARG A 428 11.78 10.74 -23.75
C ARG A 428 12.59 12.01 -24.02
N GLY A 429 13.70 12.20 -23.31
CA GLY A 429 14.73 13.17 -23.71
C GLY A 429 15.71 12.52 -24.68
N SER A 430 15.78 12.99 -25.93
CA SER A 430 16.69 12.50 -26.98
C SER A 430 18.16 12.95 -26.79
N GLY A 431 18.63 13.04 -25.55
CA GLY A 431 20.00 13.44 -25.22
C GLY A 431 20.73 12.31 -24.49
N GLU A 432 22.02 12.17 -24.75
CA GLU A 432 22.91 11.42 -23.87
C GLU A 432 22.72 11.95 -22.43
N TYR A 433 22.56 11.06 -21.43
CA TYR A 433 22.30 11.30 -19.99
C TYR A 433 20.82 11.49 -19.55
N PRO A 434 20.22 10.56 -18.78
CA PRO A 434 18.92 10.78 -18.17
C PRO A 434 19.02 11.81 -17.03
N GLN A 435 18.44 12.99 -17.21
CA GLN A 435 18.23 13.93 -16.11
C GLN A 435 17.18 13.39 -15.14
N ALA A 436 17.27 13.74 -13.85
CA ALA A 436 16.22 13.44 -12.89
C ALA A 436 14.88 13.98 -13.43
N PRO A 437 13.78 13.20 -13.38
CA PRO A 437 12.53 13.63 -13.98
C PRO A 437 12.09 14.94 -13.33
N THR A 438 11.65 15.88 -14.17
CA THR A 438 11.07 17.17 -13.77
C THR A 438 9.57 17.06 -13.51
N GLN A 439 8.97 15.95 -13.91
CA GLN A 439 7.57 15.62 -13.67
C GLN A 439 7.38 14.10 -13.62
N SER A 440 6.45 13.62 -12.80
CA SER A 440 6.01 12.23 -12.79
C SER A 440 4.50 12.17 -12.66
N LEU A 441 3.89 11.14 -13.26
CA LEU A 441 2.48 10.88 -13.10
C LEU A 441 2.25 10.02 -11.85
N VAL A 442 1.18 10.30 -11.11
CA VAL A 442 0.84 9.65 -9.84
C VAL A 442 -0.62 9.24 -9.87
N ALA A 443 -0.92 8.08 -9.32
CA ALA A 443 -2.27 7.70 -8.94
C ALA A 443 -2.38 7.69 -7.41
N SER A 444 -3.45 8.24 -6.87
CA SER A 444 -3.74 8.18 -5.44
C SER A 444 -5.22 7.96 -5.18
N CYS A 445 -5.53 7.26 -4.09
CA CYS A 445 -6.88 6.88 -3.73
C CYS A 445 -7.23 7.24 -2.29
N SER A 446 -8.53 7.32 -2.03
CA SER A 446 -9.07 7.74 -0.75
C SER A 446 -10.22 6.86 -0.29
N PHE A 447 -10.45 6.88 1.02
CA PHE A 447 -11.37 5.99 1.71
C PHE A 447 -12.85 6.40 1.52
N TYR A 448 -13.34 7.44 2.20
CA TYR A 448 -14.80 7.71 2.23
C TYR A 448 -15.35 8.47 1.03
N ASP A 449 -14.52 9.08 0.19
CA ASP A 449 -15.00 9.75 -1.02
C ASP A 449 -15.00 8.84 -2.25
N HIS A 450 -14.58 7.58 -2.08
CA HIS A 450 -14.54 6.57 -3.15
C HIS A 450 -13.77 7.04 -4.39
N ALA A 451 -12.78 7.91 -4.20
CA ALA A 451 -12.10 8.56 -5.31
C ALA A 451 -10.72 7.93 -5.57
N LEU A 452 -10.48 7.62 -6.84
CA LEU A 452 -9.16 7.36 -7.40
C LEU A 452 -8.82 8.50 -8.36
N TYR A 453 -7.75 9.23 -8.09
CA TYR A 453 -7.27 10.33 -8.92
C TYR A 453 -5.98 9.97 -9.65
N LEU A 454 -5.89 10.45 -10.88
CA LEU A 454 -4.65 10.56 -11.65
C LEU A 454 -4.21 12.04 -11.64
N TRP A 455 -2.96 12.32 -11.31
CA TRP A 455 -2.44 13.69 -11.26
C TRP A 455 -0.95 13.73 -11.54
N GLN A 456 -0.44 14.91 -11.90
CA GLN A 456 0.98 15.09 -12.21
C GLN A 456 1.70 15.80 -11.08
N ALA A 457 2.75 15.17 -10.58
CA ALA A 457 3.71 15.80 -9.70
C ALA A 457 4.76 16.53 -10.53
N ASN A 458 4.93 17.83 -10.28
CA ASN A 458 5.93 18.67 -10.94
C ASN A 458 6.99 19.06 -9.92
N TYR A 459 8.24 19.01 -10.34
CA TYR A 459 9.37 19.34 -9.47
C TYR A 459 10.22 20.45 -10.09
N PRO A 460 10.75 21.36 -9.26
CA PRO A 460 11.65 22.42 -9.69
C PRO A 460 13.05 21.90 -10.08
#